data_AF-A0A1B8TPT8-F1
#
_entry.id   AF-A0A1B8TPT8-F1
#
_cell.length_a   1.000
_cell.length_b   1.000
_cell.length_c   1.000
_cell.angle_alpha   90.00
_cell.angle_beta   90.00
_cell.angle_gamma   90.00
#
_symmetry.space_group_name_H-M   'P 1'
#
loop_
_entity.id
_entity.type
_entity.pdbx_description
1 polymer ?
#
loop_
_entity_poly.entity_id
_entity_poly.type
_entity_poly.pdbx_seq_one_letter_code
_entity_poly.pdbx_strand_id
1 'polypeptide(L)'
;MLISCKEKFNPNEFKGTWFILDKDQSISNLPYITFRNDSVFFEDMFTYTTLGKFKITRSKIFYYFKKDTLNYEFNFSSKDSTITIDSNEYFFLDGFSYDSKFIDYQLANIYTKNIISSDSLSKYNCGFHLFKDSKDSLKLKLNDKETNDFELIPRFAFQRHKPNEVVVIYIGEKIKLKDILKCYVKLSTVNIKKAFLLTGHNFKENNYNGFLDDFEIWRSQINLFLKEKIEPVYSDELSRKKYIQNYNPKIIIINSKNDFEKLSDIKTITNYLIQINSEMSIEEYISLKEKVFQIKIKYPKKIRTEFINLQ
;
A
#
# COMPACT_ATOMS: atom_id res chain seq x y z
N MET A 1 -6.44 -25.39 -48.21
CA MET A 1 -5.57 -24.59 -47.32
C MET A 1 -6.47 -23.54 -46.67
N LEU A 2 -6.98 -23.80 -45.46
CA LEU A 2 -7.85 -22.87 -44.75
C LEU A 2 -6.96 -21.81 -44.09
N ILE A 3 -7.00 -20.60 -44.63
CA ILE A 3 -6.42 -19.42 -43.98
C ILE A 3 -7.32 -19.12 -42.78
N SER A 4 -6.91 -19.57 -41.59
CA SER A 4 -7.50 -19.10 -40.33
C SER A 4 -7.30 -17.59 -40.26
N CYS A 5 -8.35 -16.84 -40.56
CA CYS A 5 -8.40 -15.42 -40.27
C CYS A 5 -8.45 -15.30 -38.75
N LYS A 6 -7.29 -15.15 -38.11
CA LYS A 6 -7.26 -14.75 -36.70
C LYS A 6 -8.05 -13.46 -36.57
N GLU A 7 -9.02 -13.48 -35.68
CA GLU A 7 -9.90 -12.34 -35.44
C GLU A 7 -9.07 -11.16 -34.94
N LYS A 8 -9.42 -9.96 -35.42
CA LYS A 8 -8.69 -8.74 -35.08
C LYS A 8 -9.37 -8.10 -33.88
N PHE A 9 -8.68 -8.05 -32.75
CA PHE A 9 -9.14 -7.31 -31.58
C PHE A 9 -9.08 -5.80 -31.82
N ASN A 10 -10.20 -5.10 -31.55
CA ASN A 10 -10.28 -3.65 -31.53
C ASN A 10 -10.77 -3.18 -30.16
N PRO A 11 -9.90 -2.68 -29.26
CA PRO A 11 -10.29 -2.31 -27.90
C PRO A 11 -11.34 -1.20 -27.83
N ASN A 12 -11.43 -0.35 -28.87
CA ASN A 12 -12.42 0.74 -28.89
C ASN A 12 -13.87 0.26 -29.07
N GLU A 13 -14.07 -1.00 -29.45
CA GLU A 13 -15.40 -1.63 -29.52
C GLU A 13 -15.89 -2.12 -28.15
N PHE A 14 -15.01 -2.18 -27.14
CA PHE A 14 -15.28 -2.71 -25.81
C PHE A 14 -15.30 -1.60 -24.77
N LYS A 15 -16.49 -1.24 -24.28
CA LYS A 15 -16.69 -0.20 -23.27
C LYS A 15 -16.82 -0.78 -21.86
N GLY A 16 -15.81 -1.49 -21.41
CA GLY A 16 -15.85 -2.21 -20.13
C GLY A 16 -14.47 -2.62 -19.65
N THR A 17 -14.47 -3.56 -18.70
CA THR A 17 -13.26 -4.06 -18.04
C THR A 17 -13.10 -5.57 -18.26
N TRP A 18 -11.86 -6.01 -18.36
CA TRP A 18 -11.45 -7.40 -18.53
C TRP A 18 -11.01 -7.98 -17.19
N PHE A 19 -11.64 -9.09 -16.80
CA PHE A 19 -11.45 -9.74 -15.51
C PHE A 19 -10.92 -11.14 -15.67
N ILE A 20 -10.02 -11.54 -14.78
CA ILE A 20 -9.60 -12.93 -14.66
C ILE A 20 -10.41 -13.65 -13.60
N LEU A 21 -10.76 -14.90 -13.90
CA LEU A 21 -11.35 -15.84 -12.96
C LEU A 21 -10.30 -16.87 -12.55
N ASP A 22 -10.33 -17.28 -11.29
CA ASP A 22 -9.53 -18.39 -10.79
C ASP A 22 -10.09 -19.73 -11.33
N LYS A 23 -9.34 -20.83 -11.14
CA LYS A 23 -9.73 -22.16 -11.65
C LYS A 23 -11.07 -22.66 -11.12
N ASP A 24 -11.46 -22.20 -9.94
CA ASP A 24 -12.76 -22.49 -9.31
C ASP A 24 -13.88 -21.53 -9.76
N GLN A 25 -13.60 -20.68 -10.76
CA GLN A 25 -14.47 -19.63 -11.30
C GLN A 25 -14.76 -18.48 -10.32
N SER A 26 -14.04 -18.41 -9.20
CA SER A 26 -14.09 -17.23 -8.33
C SER A 26 -13.35 -16.04 -8.96
N ILE A 27 -13.66 -14.82 -8.49
CA ILE A 27 -12.98 -13.62 -8.97
C ILE A 27 -11.53 -13.66 -8.50
N SER A 28 -10.61 -13.64 -9.46
CA SER A 28 -9.18 -13.58 -9.16
C SER A 28 -8.79 -12.19 -8.64
N ASN A 29 -7.73 -12.14 -7.85
CA ASN A 29 -7.21 -10.89 -7.26
C ASN A 29 -6.08 -10.27 -8.10
N LEU A 30 -5.80 -10.84 -9.27
CA LEU A 30 -4.94 -10.20 -10.26
C LEU A 30 -5.63 -8.93 -10.81
N PRO A 31 -4.86 -7.92 -11.25
CA PRO A 31 -5.43 -6.66 -11.70
C PRO A 31 -6.39 -6.81 -12.88
N TYR A 32 -7.49 -6.06 -12.83
CA TYR A 32 -8.43 -5.90 -13.94
C TYR A 32 -7.87 -4.96 -14.99
N ILE A 33 -8.19 -5.21 -16.26
CA ILE A 33 -7.63 -4.46 -17.39
C ILE A 33 -8.73 -3.68 -18.10
N THR A 34 -8.59 -2.36 -18.18
CA THR A 34 -9.47 -1.51 -18.99
C THR A 34 -8.69 -0.89 -20.14
N PHE A 35 -9.19 -1.01 -21.37
CA PHE A 35 -8.62 -0.33 -22.53
C PHE A 35 -9.47 0.89 -22.88
N ARG A 36 -8.84 2.04 -23.11
CA ARG A 36 -9.53 3.26 -23.54
C ARG A 36 -8.63 4.09 -24.43
N ASN A 37 -9.04 4.30 -25.68
CA ASN A 37 -8.24 4.98 -26.70
C ASN A 37 -6.87 4.29 -26.89
N ASP A 38 -5.78 5.02 -26.66
CA ASP A 38 -4.39 4.54 -26.73
C ASP A 38 -3.83 4.09 -25.36
N SER A 39 -4.68 4.07 -24.33
CA SER A 39 -4.32 3.84 -22.94
C SER A 39 -4.87 2.52 -22.39
N VAL A 40 -4.15 1.94 -21.46
CA VAL A 40 -4.55 0.76 -20.67
C VAL A 40 -4.44 1.08 -19.19
N PHE A 41 -5.42 0.65 -18.42
CA PHE A 41 -5.49 0.82 -16.98
C PHE A 41 -5.51 -0.54 -16.31
N PHE A 42 -4.62 -0.74 -15.34
CA PHE A 42 -4.58 -1.91 -14.49
C PHE A 42 -5.09 -1.50 -13.11
N GLU A 43 -6.23 -2.04 -12.70
CA GLU A 43 -6.86 -1.75 -11.41
C GLU A 43 -6.85 -2.99 -10.53
N ASP A 44 -6.29 -2.90 -9.31
CA ASP A 44 -6.30 -4.01 -8.36
C ASP A 44 -7.50 -4.00 -7.40
N MET A 45 -7.55 -4.99 -6.49
CA MET A 45 -8.66 -5.17 -5.55
C MET A 45 -8.90 -3.98 -4.59
N PHE A 46 -7.90 -3.11 -4.37
CA PHE A 46 -8.05 -1.89 -3.56
C PHE A 46 -8.15 -0.64 -4.42
N THR A 47 -8.49 -0.81 -5.71
CA THR A 47 -8.64 0.24 -6.71
C THR A 47 -7.33 0.98 -7.01
N TYR A 48 -6.17 0.40 -6.70
CA TYR A 48 -4.90 0.95 -7.17
C TYR A 48 -4.83 0.82 -8.68
N THR A 49 -4.76 1.97 -9.34
CA THR A 49 -4.69 2.04 -10.79
C THR A 49 -3.30 2.45 -11.25
N THR A 50 -2.76 1.71 -12.21
CA THR A 50 -1.60 2.15 -13.00
C THR A 50 -1.99 2.35 -14.45
N LEU A 51 -1.54 3.47 -15.01
CA LEU A 51 -1.73 3.82 -16.42
C LEU A 51 -0.52 3.40 -17.26
N GLY A 52 -0.81 2.78 -18.40
CA GLY A 52 0.17 2.55 -19.47
C GLY A 52 -0.41 2.88 -20.84
N LYS A 53 0.43 2.83 -21.86
CA LYS A 53 0.00 2.71 -23.26
C LYS A 53 0.07 1.26 -23.69
N PHE A 54 -0.64 0.90 -24.76
CA PHE A 54 -0.57 -0.45 -25.29
C PHE A 54 -0.43 -0.48 -26.82
N LYS A 55 0.10 -1.58 -27.33
CA LYS A 55 0.12 -1.90 -28.76
C LYS A 55 -0.18 -3.37 -28.96
N ILE A 56 -1.15 -3.67 -29.80
CA ILE A 56 -1.53 -5.05 -30.12
C ILE A 56 -1.08 -5.38 -31.54
N THR A 57 -0.47 -6.55 -31.68
CA THR A 57 -0.14 -7.19 -32.95
C THR A 57 -0.90 -8.50 -33.06
N ARG A 58 -0.70 -9.27 -34.14
CA ARG A 58 -1.48 -10.51 -34.40
C ARG A 58 -1.42 -11.56 -33.29
N SER A 59 -0.36 -11.59 -32.48
CA SER A 59 -0.16 -12.61 -31.45
C SER A 59 0.52 -12.09 -30.20
N LYS A 60 0.67 -10.77 -30.07
CA LYS A 60 1.35 -10.15 -28.95
C LYS A 60 0.68 -8.85 -28.54
N ILE A 61 0.69 -8.59 -27.25
CA ILE A 61 0.35 -7.29 -26.67
C ILE A 61 1.58 -6.73 -25.96
N PHE A 62 1.85 -5.46 -26.21
CA PHE A 62 2.89 -4.70 -25.56
C PHE A 62 2.25 -3.67 -24.64
N TYR A 63 2.71 -3.58 -23.40
CA TYR A 63 2.35 -2.52 -22.48
C TYR A 63 3.55 -1.64 -22.21
N TYR A 64 3.35 -0.33 -22.28
CA TYR A 64 4.37 0.68 -22.07
C TYR A 64 4.00 1.48 -20.83
N PHE A 65 4.63 1.14 -19.70
CA PHE A 65 4.54 1.90 -18.47
C PHE A 65 5.68 2.92 -18.40
N LYS A 66 5.62 3.83 -17.43
CA LYS A 66 6.65 4.88 -17.25
C LYS A 66 8.07 4.32 -17.08
N LYS A 67 8.22 3.17 -16.42
CA LYS A 67 9.51 2.57 -16.06
C LYS A 67 9.79 1.22 -16.73
N ASP A 68 8.78 0.61 -17.35
CA ASP A 68 8.86 -0.76 -17.88
C ASP A 68 8.12 -0.90 -19.21
N THR A 69 8.59 -1.84 -20.03
CA THR A 69 7.87 -2.33 -21.19
C THR A 69 7.66 -3.83 -21.04
N LEU A 70 6.40 -4.26 -21.08
CA LEU A 70 6.03 -5.66 -20.98
C LEU A 70 5.57 -6.16 -22.34
N ASN A 71 5.87 -7.42 -22.64
CA ASN A 71 5.50 -8.07 -23.88
C ASN A 71 4.97 -9.46 -23.57
N TYR A 72 3.75 -9.72 -24.00
CA TYR A 72 3.01 -10.93 -23.71
C TYR A 72 2.48 -11.56 -24.98
N GLU A 73 2.29 -12.88 -24.96
CA GLU A 73 1.48 -13.55 -25.97
C GLU A 73 0.04 -13.07 -25.84
N PHE A 74 -0.64 -12.89 -26.98
CA PHE A 74 -2.00 -12.37 -27.01
C PHE A 74 -2.86 -13.15 -27.99
N ASN A 75 -4.07 -13.50 -27.55
CA ASN A 75 -5.12 -14.05 -28.39
C ASN A 75 -6.46 -13.40 -28.04
N PHE A 76 -7.36 -13.31 -29.02
CA PHE A 76 -8.72 -12.83 -28.84
C PHE A 76 -9.70 -13.79 -29.48
N SER A 77 -10.83 -14.02 -28.81
CA SER A 77 -11.97 -14.79 -29.30
C SER A 77 -13.23 -13.91 -29.24
N SER A 78 -13.81 -13.64 -30.41
CA SER A 78 -15.02 -12.85 -30.58
C SER A 78 -16.28 -13.60 -30.17
N LYS A 79 -16.24 -14.94 -30.16
CA LYS A 79 -17.37 -15.80 -29.83
C LYS A 79 -17.90 -15.55 -28.41
N ASP A 80 -16.98 -15.34 -27.49
CA ASP A 80 -17.21 -15.21 -26.05
C ASP A 80 -16.65 -13.92 -25.47
N SER A 81 -16.10 -13.03 -26.32
CA SER A 81 -15.46 -11.77 -25.91
C SER A 81 -14.42 -12.03 -24.82
N THR A 82 -13.49 -12.93 -25.13
CA THR A 82 -12.41 -13.35 -24.25
C THR A 82 -11.07 -12.93 -24.83
N ILE A 83 -10.18 -12.39 -24.00
CA ILE A 83 -8.76 -12.21 -24.35
C ILE A 83 -7.91 -13.17 -23.53
N THR A 84 -6.86 -13.70 -24.15
CA THR A 84 -5.82 -14.45 -23.47
C THR A 84 -4.54 -13.65 -23.53
N ILE A 85 -3.92 -13.40 -22.37
CA ILE A 85 -2.62 -12.76 -22.24
C ILE A 85 -1.69 -13.76 -21.55
N ASP A 86 -0.65 -14.22 -22.25
CA ASP A 86 0.11 -15.42 -21.90
C ASP A 86 -0.80 -16.62 -21.58
N SER A 87 -0.79 -17.11 -20.34
CA SER A 87 -1.62 -18.23 -19.88
C SER A 87 -2.91 -17.79 -19.18
N ASN A 88 -3.15 -16.49 -19.08
CA ASN A 88 -4.26 -15.92 -18.31
C ASN A 88 -5.41 -15.55 -19.23
N GLU A 89 -6.59 -16.07 -18.92
CA GLU A 89 -7.83 -15.82 -19.65
C GLU A 89 -8.62 -14.70 -18.95
N TYR A 90 -9.07 -13.72 -19.73
CA TYR A 90 -9.83 -12.59 -19.22
C TYR A 90 -11.18 -12.49 -19.94
N PHE A 91 -12.23 -12.35 -19.14
CA PHE A 91 -13.61 -12.21 -19.57
C PHE A 91 -14.02 -10.75 -19.55
N PHE A 92 -14.73 -10.32 -20.59
CA PHE A 92 -15.22 -8.96 -20.70
C PHE A 92 -16.49 -8.74 -19.87
N LEU A 93 -16.50 -7.67 -19.07
CA LEU A 93 -17.68 -7.19 -18.37
C LEU A 93 -18.02 -5.78 -18.88
N ASP A 94 -19.13 -5.67 -19.60
CA ASP A 94 -19.58 -4.42 -20.21
C ASP A 94 -19.92 -3.36 -19.16
N GLY A 95 -19.55 -2.10 -19.44
CA GLY A 95 -19.80 -0.93 -18.60
C GLY A 95 -19.00 -0.84 -17.30
N PHE A 96 -18.49 -1.95 -16.76
CA PHE A 96 -17.79 -1.93 -15.47
C PHE A 96 -16.53 -1.06 -15.52
N SER A 97 -16.38 -0.14 -14.56
CA SER A 97 -15.26 0.80 -14.36
C SER A 97 -14.86 1.66 -15.59
N TYR A 98 -15.51 1.53 -16.75
CA TYR A 98 -15.07 2.17 -17.99
C TYR A 98 -15.09 3.70 -17.93
N ASP A 99 -16.15 4.25 -17.34
CA ASP A 99 -16.35 5.69 -17.13
C ASP A 99 -15.69 6.21 -15.85
N SER A 100 -15.00 5.34 -15.10
CA SER A 100 -14.26 5.74 -13.92
C SER A 100 -13.20 6.78 -14.26
N LYS A 101 -13.03 7.74 -13.35
CA LYS A 101 -11.88 8.64 -13.36
C LYS A 101 -10.67 7.90 -12.82
N PHE A 102 -10.00 7.15 -13.69
CA PHE A 102 -8.74 6.52 -13.35
C PHE A 102 -7.68 7.57 -13.03
N ILE A 103 -7.10 7.46 -11.84
CA ILE A 103 -5.94 8.24 -11.43
C ILE A 103 -4.74 7.31 -11.48
N ASP A 104 -3.67 7.74 -12.17
CA ASP A 104 -2.42 7.00 -12.21
C ASP A 104 -1.66 7.18 -10.89
N TYR A 105 -1.64 6.14 -10.06
CA TYR A 105 -0.96 6.16 -8.78
C TYR A 105 0.48 5.71 -8.94
N GLN A 106 1.43 6.65 -8.91
CA GLN A 106 2.85 6.30 -8.95
C GLN A 106 3.34 5.99 -7.52
N LEU A 107 3.70 4.74 -7.27
CA LEU A 107 4.27 4.31 -5.99
C LEU A 107 5.73 4.80 -5.81
N ALA A 108 6.15 4.95 -4.55
CA ALA A 108 7.48 5.44 -4.19
C ALA A 108 8.65 4.62 -4.75
N ASN A 109 8.39 3.38 -5.15
CA ASN A 109 9.32 2.38 -5.66
C ASN A 109 10.50 2.09 -4.71
N ILE A 110 10.17 1.86 -3.44
CA ILE A 110 11.16 1.49 -2.41
C ILE A 110 11.29 -0.02 -2.41
N TYR A 111 12.50 -0.53 -2.59
CA TYR A 111 12.75 -1.97 -2.51
C TYR A 111 12.68 -2.42 -1.05
N THR A 112 11.94 -3.49 -0.80
CA THR A 112 11.87 -4.14 0.51
C THR A 112 12.15 -5.63 0.36
N LYS A 113 12.59 -6.28 1.44
CA LYS A 113 12.80 -7.73 1.40
C LYS A 113 11.50 -8.53 1.32
N ASN A 114 10.39 -7.92 1.74
CA ASN A 114 9.08 -8.56 1.75
C ASN A 114 8.37 -8.27 0.44
N ILE A 115 8.39 -9.26 -0.45
CA ILE A 115 7.63 -9.25 -1.69
C ILE A 115 6.35 -10.07 -1.46
N ILE A 116 5.21 -9.56 -1.90
CA ILE A 116 3.94 -10.29 -1.87
C ILE A 116 3.31 -10.32 -3.26
N SER A 117 2.60 -11.40 -3.60
CA SER A 117 1.80 -11.43 -4.82
C SER A 117 0.55 -10.57 -4.69
N SER A 118 0.03 -10.08 -5.81
CA SER A 118 -1.28 -9.39 -5.84
C SER A 118 -2.38 -10.24 -5.23
N ASP A 119 -2.38 -11.56 -5.46
CA ASP A 119 -3.39 -12.46 -4.86
C ASP A 119 -3.32 -12.52 -3.33
N SER A 120 -2.12 -12.33 -2.78
CA SER A 120 -1.94 -12.31 -1.33
C SER A 120 -2.55 -11.07 -0.66
N LEU A 121 -2.98 -10.06 -1.43
CA LEU A 121 -3.67 -8.90 -0.88
C LEU A 121 -5.07 -9.23 -0.37
N SER A 122 -5.70 -10.28 -0.91
CA SER A 122 -7.05 -10.76 -0.53
C SER A 122 -7.20 -11.10 0.95
N LYS A 123 -6.08 -11.39 1.64
CA LYS A 123 -6.08 -11.64 3.10
C LYS A 123 -6.32 -10.37 3.93
N TYR A 124 -6.24 -9.20 3.31
CA TYR A 124 -6.51 -7.92 3.93
C TYR A 124 -7.89 -7.43 3.48
N ASN A 125 -8.65 -6.84 4.38
CA ASN A 125 -10.03 -6.40 4.10
C ASN A 125 -10.14 -4.91 3.75
N CYS A 126 -9.03 -4.16 3.85
CA CYS A 126 -9.06 -2.71 3.72
C CYS A 126 -7.71 -2.18 3.23
N GLY A 127 -7.76 -1.39 2.17
CA GLY A 127 -6.61 -0.71 1.57
C GLY A 127 -6.97 0.70 1.13
N PHE A 128 -6.03 1.63 1.25
CA PHE A 128 -6.17 3.00 0.73
C PHE A 128 -4.84 3.55 0.24
N HIS A 129 -4.87 4.64 -0.51
CA HIS A 129 -3.66 5.25 -1.06
C HIS A 129 -3.34 6.57 -0.38
N LEU A 130 -2.07 6.78 -0.08
CA LEU A 130 -1.52 8.03 0.42
C LEU A 130 -0.55 8.57 -0.64
N PHE A 131 -0.84 9.74 -1.19
CA PHE A 131 -0.06 10.30 -2.30
C PHE A 131 -0.05 11.82 -2.27
N LYS A 132 0.80 12.42 -3.09
CA LYS A 132 0.75 13.85 -3.36
C LYS A 132 0.26 14.08 -4.78
N ASP A 133 -0.67 15.02 -4.95
CA ASP A 133 -1.16 15.40 -6.27
C ASP A 133 -0.11 16.24 -7.05
N SER A 134 -0.48 16.67 -8.25
CA SER A 134 0.39 17.49 -9.12
C SER A 134 0.77 18.85 -8.51
N LYS A 135 0.08 19.30 -7.44
CA LYS A 135 0.38 20.54 -6.70
C LYS A 135 1.16 20.26 -5.41
N ASP A 136 1.70 19.05 -5.24
CA ASP A 136 2.36 18.58 -4.02
C ASP A 136 1.44 18.56 -2.78
N SER A 137 0.11 18.64 -2.98
CA SER A 137 -0.85 18.53 -1.87
C SER A 137 -0.97 17.07 -1.47
N LEU A 138 -0.85 16.80 -0.17
CA LEU A 138 -1.11 15.47 0.39
C LEU A 138 -2.59 15.10 0.24
N LYS A 139 -2.85 13.90 -0.27
CA LYS A 139 -4.19 13.34 -0.55
C LYS A 139 -4.29 11.89 -0.08
N LEU A 140 -5.52 11.48 0.16
CA LEU A 140 -5.95 10.11 0.38
C LEU A 140 -6.89 9.70 -0.74
N LYS A 141 -6.74 8.47 -1.24
CA LYS A 141 -7.77 7.80 -2.04
C LYS A 141 -8.41 6.70 -1.19
N LEU A 142 -9.70 6.82 -0.92
CA LEU A 142 -10.53 5.83 -0.23
C LEU A 142 -11.52 5.27 -1.26
N ASN A 143 -11.19 4.14 -1.89
CA ASN A 143 -11.91 3.59 -3.06
C ASN A 143 -12.00 4.61 -4.20
N ASP A 144 -13.21 5.04 -4.56
CA ASP A 144 -13.52 6.00 -5.63
C ASP A 144 -13.37 7.47 -5.19
N LYS A 145 -13.14 7.73 -3.90
CA LYS A 145 -13.07 9.08 -3.34
C LYS A 145 -11.65 9.56 -3.08
N GLU A 146 -11.26 10.66 -3.72
CA GLU A 146 -10.08 11.44 -3.34
C GLU A 146 -10.43 12.52 -2.31
N THR A 147 -9.58 12.68 -1.29
CA THR A 147 -9.80 13.64 -0.19
C THR A 147 -8.48 14.09 0.44
N ASN A 148 -8.49 15.22 1.15
CA ASN A 148 -7.43 15.61 2.08
C ASN A 148 -7.86 15.49 3.55
N ASP A 149 -9.05 14.95 3.80
CA ASP A 149 -9.62 14.75 5.13
C ASP A 149 -9.22 13.39 5.70
N PHE A 150 -8.23 13.40 6.58
CA PHE A 150 -7.73 12.21 7.28
C PHE A 150 -8.70 11.70 8.36
N GLU A 151 -9.69 12.49 8.77
CA GLU A 151 -10.73 12.04 9.72
C GLU A 151 -11.63 10.95 9.14
N LEU A 152 -11.58 10.71 7.83
CA LEU A 152 -12.31 9.63 7.17
C LEU A 152 -11.65 8.26 7.34
N ILE A 153 -10.34 8.21 7.68
CA ILE A 153 -9.59 6.94 7.83
C ILE A 153 -10.24 6.01 8.87
N PRO A 154 -10.59 6.45 10.09
CA PRO A 154 -11.19 5.56 11.08
C PRO A 154 -12.47 4.92 10.57
N ARG A 155 -13.39 5.69 9.97
CA ARG A 155 -14.65 5.17 9.41
C ARG A 155 -14.41 4.18 8.27
N PHE A 156 -13.46 4.50 7.38
CA PHE A 156 -13.10 3.62 6.27
C PHE A 156 -12.50 2.30 6.78
N ALA A 157 -11.59 2.40 7.75
CA ALA A 157 -10.94 1.25 8.37
C ALA A 157 -11.84 0.52 9.37
N PHE A 158 -13.01 1.04 9.77
CA PHE A 158 -13.91 0.38 10.72
C PHE A 158 -14.81 -0.69 10.07
N GLN A 159 -14.80 -0.83 8.74
CA GLN A 159 -15.53 -1.89 8.02
C GLN A 159 -14.96 -3.31 8.25
N ARG A 160 -14.24 -3.53 9.35
CA ARG A 160 -13.52 -4.75 9.66
C ARG A 160 -14.39 -5.72 10.45
N HIS A 161 -14.32 -6.99 10.08
CA HIS A 161 -15.05 -8.05 10.75
C HIS A 161 -14.23 -8.70 11.88
N LYS A 162 -12.90 -8.50 11.94
CA LYS A 162 -12.03 -9.11 12.95
C LYS A 162 -11.14 -8.10 13.71
N PRO A 163 -10.87 -8.36 15.00
CA PRO A 163 -9.87 -7.61 15.75
C PRO A 163 -8.46 -7.81 15.16
N ASN A 164 -7.61 -6.78 15.25
CA ASN A 164 -6.20 -6.79 14.79
C ASN A 164 -5.95 -6.93 13.29
N GLU A 165 -6.93 -6.62 12.43
CA GLU A 165 -6.70 -6.59 10.99
C GLU A 165 -5.62 -5.57 10.59
N VAL A 166 -4.86 -5.90 9.56
CA VAL A 166 -3.83 -5.03 8.99
C VAL A 166 -4.46 -4.24 7.86
N VAL A 167 -4.25 -2.92 7.85
CA VAL A 167 -4.67 -2.06 6.74
C VAL A 167 -3.54 -1.95 5.72
N VAL A 168 -3.88 -2.04 4.45
CA VAL A 168 -2.94 -1.81 3.35
C VAL A 168 -2.88 -0.31 3.07
N ILE A 169 -1.67 0.24 2.93
CA ILE A 169 -1.47 1.63 2.53
C ILE A 169 -0.53 1.65 1.34
N TYR A 170 -1.04 2.07 0.18
CA TYR A 170 -0.22 2.33 -1.00
C TYR A 170 0.49 3.66 -0.83
N ILE A 171 1.82 3.64 -0.89
CA ILE A 171 2.68 4.79 -0.65
C ILE A 171 3.12 5.38 -1.98
N GLY A 172 2.56 6.55 -2.30
CA GLY A 172 2.90 7.30 -3.51
C GLY A 172 4.30 7.92 -3.47
N GLU A 173 4.77 8.36 -4.65
CA GLU A 173 6.01 9.13 -4.77
C GLU A 173 5.99 10.38 -3.85
N LYS A 174 7.17 10.76 -3.34
CA LYS A 174 7.41 11.95 -2.49
C LYS A 174 6.74 11.96 -1.11
N ILE A 175 6.06 10.87 -0.70
CA ILE A 175 5.57 10.71 0.66
C ILE A 175 6.75 10.60 1.65
N LYS A 176 6.67 11.33 2.76
CA LYS A 176 7.63 11.26 3.88
C LYS A 176 7.03 10.59 5.11
N LEU A 177 7.85 10.25 6.11
CA LEU A 177 7.37 9.57 7.31
C LEU A 177 6.27 10.37 8.00
N LYS A 178 6.45 11.68 8.18
CA LYS A 178 5.43 12.57 8.77
C LYS A 178 4.06 12.52 8.08
N ASP A 179 4.02 12.25 6.77
CA ASP A 179 2.76 12.13 6.04
C ASP A 179 2.06 10.81 6.39
N ILE A 180 2.81 9.71 6.52
CA ILE A 180 2.28 8.43 7.00
C ILE A 180 1.82 8.53 8.46
N LEU A 181 2.53 9.29 9.30
CA LEU A 181 2.17 9.46 10.71
C LEU A 181 0.77 10.06 10.88
N LYS A 182 0.31 10.92 9.96
CA LYS A 182 -1.08 11.39 9.94
C LYS A 182 -2.08 10.24 9.81
N CYS A 183 -1.78 9.24 8.98
CA CYS A 183 -2.60 8.02 8.87
C CYS A 183 -2.51 7.18 10.15
N TYR A 184 -1.30 6.93 10.67
CA TYR A 184 -1.10 6.08 11.85
C TYR A 184 -1.80 6.62 13.09
N VAL A 185 -1.81 7.94 13.28
CA VAL A 185 -2.56 8.55 14.37
C VAL A 185 -4.05 8.25 14.25
N LYS A 186 -4.64 8.38 13.06
CA LYS A 186 -6.06 8.08 12.83
C LYS A 186 -6.39 6.60 12.98
N LEU A 187 -5.55 5.72 12.44
CA LEU A 187 -5.66 4.28 12.67
C LEU A 187 -5.57 3.92 14.17
N SER A 188 -4.69 4.58 14.91
CA SER A 188 -4.54 4.36 16.36
C SER A 188 -5.80 4.73 17.14
N THR A 189 -6.61 5.70 16.67
CA THR A 189 -7.86 6.08 17.35
C THR A 189 -8.90 4.96 17.40
N VAL A 190 -8.82 4.02 16.45
CA VAL A 190 -9.67 2.82 16.37
C VAL A 190 -8.87 1.54 16.67
N ASN A 191 -7.82 1.66 17.49
CA ASN A 191 -6.98 0.56 17.98
C ASN A 191 -6.23 -0.24 16.90
N ILE A 192 -6.00 0.35 15.73
CA ILE A 192 -5.21 -0.25 14.65
C ILE A 192 -3.76 0.17 14.84
N LYS A 193 -2.87 -0.80 15.06
CA LYS A 193 -1.44 -0.58 15.34
C LYS A 193 -0.53 -1.14 14.24
N LYS A 194 -1.11 -1.75 13.21
CA LYS A 194 -0.38 -2.38 12.12
C LYS A 194 -0.89 -1.90 10.76
N ALA A 195 0.03 -1.61 9.86
CA ALA A 195 -0.25 -1.31 8.47
C ALA A 195 0.74 -2.02 7.56
N PHE A 196 0.26 -2.49 6.41
CA PHE A 196 1.11 -3.03 5.35
C PHE A 196 1.34 -1.95 4.31
N LEU A 197 2.56 -1.41 4.27
CA LEU A 197 2.94 -0.35 3.34
C LEU A 197 3.33 -0.98 2.00
N LEU A 198 2.54 -0.75 0.95
CA LEU A 198 2.91 -1.11 -0.41
C LEU A 198 3.65 0.05 -1.04
N THR A 199 4.87 -0.21 -1.48
CA THR A 199 5.82 0.84 -1.88
C THR A 199 6.24 0.74 -3.33
N GLY A 200 5.98 -0.38 -4.01
CA GLY A 200 6.25 -0.55 -5.44
C GLY A 200 5.50 -1.75 -5.99
N HIS A 201 5.30 -1.78 -7.31
CA HIS A 201 4.63 -2.88 -8.00
C HIS A 201 5.46 -3.33 -9.20
N ASN A 202 5.81 -4.61 -9.26
CA ASN A 202 6.44 -5.25 -10.40
C ASN A 202 5.35 -5.98 -11.21
N PHE A 203 4.90 -5.34 -12.28
CA PHE A 203 3.87 -5.89 -13.16
C PHE A 203 4.27 -7.17 -13.90
N LYS A 204 5.58 -7.35 -14.17
CA LYS A 204 6.06 -8.55 -14.86
C LYS A 204 5.81 -9.81 -14.03
N GLU A 205 6.00 -9.70 -12.73
CA GLU A 205 5.84 -10.81 -11.77
C GLU A 205 4.53 -10.72 -10.98
N ASN A 206 3.75 -9.65 -11.19
CA ASN A 206 2.54 -9.29 -10.45
C ASN A 206 2.73 -9.33 -8.92
N ASN A 207 3.82 -8.69 -8.48
CA ASN A 207 4.28 -8.69 -7.11
C ASN A 207 4.47 -7.27 -6.58
N TYR A 208 4.10 -7.03 -5.32
CA TYR A 208 4.33 -5.77 -4.63
C TYR A 208 5.53 -5.83 -3.68
N ASN A 209 6.29 -4.74 -3.64
CA ASN A 209 7.23 -4.47 -2.54
C ASN A 209 6.43 -3.94 -1.34
N GLY A 210 6.45 -4.69 -0.25
CA GLY A 210 5.66 -4.41 0.94
C GLY A 210 6.49 -4.29 2.22
N PHE A 211 5.97 -3.59 3.22
CA PHE A 211 6.54 -3.57 4.57
C PHE A 211 5.44 -3.61 5.62
N LEU A 212 5.44 -4.64 6.46
CA LEU A 212 4.50 -4.73 7.59
C LEU A 212 5.03 -3.91 8.76
N ASP A 213 4.46 -2.73 8.96
CA ASP A 213 4.81 -1.87 10.08
C ASP A 213 3.91 -2.12 11.29
N ASP A 214 4.53 -2.49 12.41
CA ASP A 214 3.93 -2.45 13.74
C ASP A 214 4.32 -1.12 14.39
N PHE A 215 3.46 -0.12 14.26
CA PHE A 215 3.72 1.25 14.66
C PHE A 215 3.20 1.51 16.08
N GLU A 216 3.96 2.29 16.84
CA GLU A 216 3.62 2.67 18.21
C GLU A 216 3.34 4.17 18.25
N ILE A 217 2.08 4.56 18.46
CA ILE A 217 1.67 5.94 18.69
C ILE A 217 1.18 6.07 20.13
N TRP A 218 1.88 6.90 20.90
CA TRP A 218 1.52 7.19 22.29
C TRP A 218 0.31 8.11 22.37
N ARG A 219 -0.48 8.02 23.45
CA ARG A 219 -1.65 8.90 23.66
C ARG A 219 -1.30 10.38 23.54
N SER A 220 -0.15 10.79 24.07
CA SER A 220 0.32 12.18 23.97
C SER A 220 0.55 12.62 22.52
N GLN A 221 0.94 11.72 21.62
CA GLN A 221 1.12 12.01 20.21
C GLN A 221 -0.21 12.05 19.46
N ILE A 222 -1.15 11.15 19.78
CA ILE A 222 -2.51 11.18 19.23
C ILE A 222 -3.16 12.55 19.50
N ASN A 223 -3.04 13.04 20.72
CA ASN A 223 -3.61 14.32 21.15
C ASN A 223 -3.11 15.54 20.37
N LEU A 224 -1.96 15.46 19.69
CA LEU A 224 -1.45 16.55 18.84
C LEU A 224 -2.27 16.76 17.56
N PHE A 225 -3.07 15.75 17.17
CA PHE A 225 -3.84 15.74 15.91
C PHE A 225 -5.35 15.70 16.13
N LEU A 226 -5.82 15.67 17.38
CA LEU A 226 -7.24 15.72 17.71
C LEU A 226 -7.64 17.17 17.94
N LYS A 227 -8.67 17.63 17.20
CA LYS A 227 -9.27 18.97 17.42
C LYS A 227 -10.00 19.05 18.76
N GLU A 228 -10.62 17.95 19.18
CA GLU A 228 -11.34 17.83 20.44
C GLU A 228 -10.60 16.90 21.39
N LYS A 229 -10.43 17.34 22.64
CA LYS A 229 -9.89 16.51 23.73
C LYS A 229 -10.98 15.56 24.23
N ILE A 230 -11.49 14.70 23.36
CA ILE A 230 -12.32 13.58 23.81
C ILE A 230 -11.35 12.61 24.48
N GLU A 231 -11.59 12.24 25.74
CA GLU A 231 -10.87 11.14 26.38
C GLU A 231 -11.36 9.83 25.78
N PRO A 232 -10.59 9.15 24.93
CA PRO A 232 -11.05 7.90 24.37
C PRO A 232 -10.77 6.82 25.40
N VAL A 233 -11.62 5.80 25.44
CA VAL A 233 -11.41 4.63 26.29
C VAL A 233 -10.23 3.83 25.73
N TYR A 234 -9.02 4.22 26.11
CA TYR A 234 -7.77 3.56 25.72
C TYR A 234 -7.25 2.67 26.84
N SER A 235 -6.51 1.60 26.47
CA SER A 235 -5.76 0.82 27.43
C SER A 235 -4.63 1.65 28.05
N ASP A 236 -4.36 1.41 29.34
CA ASP A 236 -3.31 2.06 30.11
C ASP A 236 -1.88 1.90 29.53
N GLU A 237 -1.70 0.92 28.63
CA GLU A 237 -0.44 0.58 28.00
C GLU A 237 0.10 1.67 27.04
N LEU A 238 -0.76 2.59 26.56
CA LEU A 238 -0.38 3.66 25.62
C LEU A 238 0.05 4.97 26.30
N SER A 239 0.36 4.92 27.60
CA SER A 239 0.86 6.08 28.35
C SER A 239 2.39 6.11 28.41
N ARG A 240 2.98 7.07 27.69
CA ARG A 240 4.43 7.35 27.73
C ARG A 240 4.92 7.60 29.16
N LYS A 241 4.15 8.35 29.94
CA LYS A 241 4.48 8.67 31.34
C LYS A 241 4.55 7.41 32.20
N LYS A 242 3.56 6.53 32.10
CA LYS A 242 3.55 5.25 32.84
C LYS A 242 4.71 4.35 32.40
N TYR A 243 5.00 4.28 31.10
CA TYR A 243 6.14 3.49 30.60
C TYR A 243 7.47 3.98 31.19
N ILE A 244 7.72 5.29 31.21
CA ILE A 244 8.95 5.84 31.80
C ILE A 244 9.02 5.54 33.30
N GLN A 245 7.92 5.74 34.03
CA GLN A 245 7.87 5.47 35.47
C GLN A 245 8.12 4.00 35.80
N ASN A 246 7.54 3.08 35.03
CA ASN A 246 7.60 1.64 35.33
C ASN A 246 8.92 0.99 34.88
N TYR A 247 9.54 1.50 33.82
CA TYR A 247 10.66 0.81 33.16
C TYR A 247 11.98 1.59 33.13
N ASN A 248 11.96 2.88 33.47
CA ASN A 248 13.10 3.80 33.44
C ASN A 248 14.01 3.59 32.20
N PRO A 249 13.47 3.73 30.97
CA PRO A 249 14.16 3.32 29.77
C PRO A 249 15.32 4.27 29.41
N LYS A 250 16.37 3.72 28.81
CA LYS A 250 17.38 4.52 28.11
C LYS A 250 16.80 5.07 26.81
N ILE A 251 16.97 6.36 26.58
CA ILE A 251 16.48 7.03 25.37
C ILE A 251 17.57 7.00 24.30
N ILE A 252 17.22 6.56 23.11
CA ILE A 252 18.08 6.62 21.91
C ILE A 252 17.38 7.49 20.88
N ILE A 253 18.05 8.53 20.41
CA ILE A 253 17.50 9.46 19.41
C ILE A 253 18.11 9.15 18.04
N ILE A 254 17.23 8.89 17.07
CA ILE A 254 17.54 8.60 15.67
C ILE A 254 16.95 9.72 14.81
N ASN A 255 17.83 10.62 14.34
CA ASN A 255 17.46 11.72 13.46
C ASN A 255 17.61 11.37 11.98
N SER A 256 18.54 10.46 11.66
CA SER A 256 18.86 10.06 10.28
C SER A 256 19.45 8.65 10.24
N LYS A 257 19.74 8.15 9.02
CA LYS A 257 20.46 6.89 8.82
C LYS A 257 21.80 6.79 9.56
N ASN A 258 22.51 7.91 9.73
CA ASN A 258 23.81 7.92 10.42
C ASN A 258 23.69 7.53 11.89
N ASP A 259 22.53 7.75 12.51
CA ASP A 259 22.30 7.41 13.91
C ASP A 259 22.03 5.91 14.13
N PHE A 260 21.93 5.10 13.07
CA PHE A 260 21.57 3.68 13.20
C PHE A 260 22.62 2.86 13.96
N GLU A 261 23.87 3.31 13.97
CA GLU A 261 24.94 2.69 14.75
C GLU A 261 24.65 2.74 16.25
N LYS A 262 23.91 3.73 16.75
CA LYS A 262 23.51 3.81 18.17
C LYS A 262 22.70 2.59 18.65
N LEU A 263 22.14 1.80 17.73
CA LEU A 263 21.42 0.58 18.02
C LEU A 263 22.33 -0.62 18.33
N SER A 264 23.63 -0.57 18.00
CA SER A 264 24.59 -1.63 18.37
C SER A 264 24.81 -1.71 19.88
N ASP A 265 24.59 -0.62 20.59
CA ASP A 265 24.90 -0.48 22.02
C ASP A 265 23.74 -0.93 22.93
N ILE A 266 22.70 -1.53 22.34
CA ILE A 266 21.54 -2.03 23.09
C ILE A 266 21.96 -3.26 23.92
N LYS A 267 21.86 -3.12 25.24
CA LYS A 267 22.22 -4.13 26.24
C LYS A 267 21.00 -4.97 26.63
N THR A 268 21.26 -6.22 27.00
CA THR A 268 20.21 -7.21 27.28
C THR A 268 19.36 -6.91 28.52
N ILE A 269 19.86 -6.16 29.50
CA ILE A 269 19.21 -5.96 30.82
C ILE A 269 18.36 -4.68 30.86
N THR A 270 18.58 -3.74 29.95
CA THR A 270 17.99 -2.39 30.02
C THR A 270 16.76 -2.26 29.12
N ASN A 271 15.76 -1.47 29.53
CA ASN A 271 14.65 -1.06 28.67
C ASN A 271 15.06 0.15 27.83
N TYR A 272 14.54 0.27 26.62
CA TYR A 272 14.88 1.33 25.68
C TYR A 272 13.64 1.97 25.07
N LEU A 273 13.71 3.29 24.90
CA LEU A 273 12.77 4.09 24.14
C LEU A 273 13.51 4.72 22.96
N ILE A 274 13.22 4.24 21.75
CA ILE A 274 13.84 4.73 20.52
C ILE A 274 12.97 5.86 19.96
N GLN A 275 13.50 7.08 19.96
CA GLN A 275 12.90 8.27 19.38
C GLN A 275 13.28 8.38 17.90
N ILE A 276 12.29 8.43 17.02
CA ILE A 276 12.44 8.46 15.56
C ILE A 276 11.99 9.82 15.05
N ASN A 277 12.86 10.52 14.32
CA ASN A 277 12.51 11.79 13.69
C ASN A 277 11.49 11.59 12.56
N SER A 278 10.36 12.29 12.64
CA SER A 278 9.27 12.25 11.66
C SER A 278 9.65 12.76 10.26
N GLU A 279 10.72 13.56 10.14
CA GLU A 279 11.20 14.10 8.87
C GLU A 279 12.01 13.10 8.03
N MET A 280 12.26 11.91 8.57
CA MET A 280 12.96 10.82 7.90
C MET A 280 12.25 10.40 6.59
N SER A 281 13.04 9.96 5.61
CA SER A 281 12.48 9.32 4.41
C SER A 281 11.84 7.97 4.74
N ILE A 282 10.92 7.49 3.89
CA ILE A 282 10.28 6.19 4.11
C ILE A 282 11.28 5.04 4.03
N GLU A 283 12.24 5.11 3.11
CA GLU A 283 13.27 4.08 2.94
C GLU A 283 14.17 3.94 4.18
N GLU A 284 14.62 5.08 4.73
CA GLU A 284 15.37 5.09 5.99
C GLU A 284 14.51 4.56 7.14
N TYR A 285 13.25 4.98 7.23
CA TYR A 285 12.34 4.51 8.27
C TYR A 285 12.13 2.99 8.23
N ILE A 286 11.88 2.42 7.04
CA ILE A 286 11.76 0.97 6.85
C ILE A 286 13.05 0.27 7.30
N SER A 287 14.21 0.76 6.84
CA SER A 287 15.51 0.22 7.22
C SER A 287 15.75 0.25 8.73
N LEU A 288 15.34 1.34 9.39
CA LEU A 288 15.38 1.48 10.84
C LEU A 288 14.49 0.44 11.52
N LYS A 289 13.23 0.31 11.08
CA LYS A 289 12.27 -0.61 11.68
C LYS A 289 12.68 -2.06 11.50
N GLU A 290 13.27 -2.44 10.36
CA GLU A 290 13.87 -3.76 10.17
C GLU A 290 14.97 -4.03 11.20
N LYS A 291 15.90 -3.07 11.40
CA LYS A 291 16.94 -3.20 12.44
C LYS A 291 16.34 -3.33 13.83
N VAL A 292 15.39 -2.47 14.20
CA VAL A 292 14.70 -2.52 15.50
C VAL A 292 13.98 -3.85 15.69
N PHE A 293 13.34 -4.39 14.65
CA PHE A 293 12.67 -5.68 14.69
C PHE A 293 13.66 -6.83 14.98
N GLN A 294 14.81 -6.85 14.32
CA GLN A 294 15.86 -7.85 14.60
C GLN A 294 16.34 -7.80 16.05
N ILE A 295 16.41 -6.61 16.64
CA ILE A 295 16.77 -6.45 18.06
C ILE A 295 15.62 -6.91 18.96
N LYS A 296 14.36 -6.58 18.63
CA LYS A 296 13.16 -7.03 19.35
C LYS A 296 13.02 -8.56 19.34
N ILE A 297 13.43 -9.26 18.26
CA ILE A 297 13.48 -10.74 18.23
C ILE A 297 14.44 -11.27 19.29
N LYS A 298 15.63 -10.67 19.41
CA LYS A 298 16.63 -11.09 20.40
C LYS A 298 16.20 -10.75 21.83
N TYR A 299 15.50 -9.62 22.02
CA TYR A 299 15.14 -9.07 23.34
C TYR A 299 13.68 -8.61 23.39
N PRO A 300 12.72 -9.55 23.42
CA PRO A 300 11.30 -9.20 23.39
C PRO A 300 10.91 -8.35 24.61
N LYS A 301 9.99 -7.40 24.39
CA LYS A 301 9.37 -6.50 25.40
C LYS A 301 10.24 -5.38 25.98
N LYS A 302 11.53 -5.26 25.62
CA LYS A 302 12.43 -4.23 26.17
C LYS A 302 12.53 -2.95 25.36
N ILE A 303 12.01 -2.94 24.14
CA ILE A 303 12.17 -1.81 23.21
C ILE A 303 10.79 -1.28 22.83
N ARG A 304 10.60 0.00 23.04
CA ARG A 304 9.48 0.78 22.51
C ARG A 304 9.99 1.85 21.55
N THR A 305 9.12 2.31 20.66
CA THR A 305 9.41 3.39 19.72
C THR A 305 8.50 4.58 19.98
N GLU A 306 8.99 5.78 19.69
CA GLU A 306 8.18 6.99 19.62
C GLU A 306 8.64 7.87 18.46
N PHE A 307 7.79 8.80 18.05
CA PHE A 307 8.06 9.75 16.98
C PHE A 307 8.22 11.16 17.56
N ILE A 308 9.28 11.86 17.15
CA ILE A 308 9.54 13.24 17.53
C ILE A 308 9.32 14.16 16.32
N ASN A 309 9.14 15.47 16.56
CA ASN A 309 8.88 16.49 15.54
C ASN A 309 7.58 16.25 14.73
N LEU A 310 6.49 15.87 15.42
CA LEU A 310 5.21 15.54 14.77
C LEU A 310 4.45 16.76 14.20
N GLN A 311 4.87 17.99 14.52
CA GLN A 311 4.24 19.25 14.12
C GLN A 311 5.21 20.14 13.34
#